data_AF-A0A1B6CG22-F1
#
_entry.id   AF-A0A1B6CG22-F1
#
_cell.length_a   1.000
_cell.length_b   1.000
_cell.length_c   1.000
_cell.angle_alpha   90.00
_cell.angle_beta   90.00
_cell.angle_gamma   90.00
#
_symmetry.space_group_name_H-M   'P 1'
#
loop_
_entity.id
_entity.type
_entity.pdbx_description
1 polymer ?
#
loop_
_entity_poly.entity_id
_entity_poly.type
_entity_poly.pdbx_seq_one_letter_code
_entity_poly.pdbx_strand_id
1 'polypeptide(L)'
;SVGDKELRRAKTQLQSMLLMNLEARPVVFEDVARQVLATGERKKPEYFMNAIENVTSKDIERIAERMLRSQPSIAARGDVNKLPELTDVQAALLDKDGKLSSRGRLSLFR
;
A
#
# COMPACT_ATOMS: atom_id res chain seq x y z
N SER A 1 -6.83 -4.73 -13.52
CA SER A 1 -7.85 -5.20 -12.57
C SER A 1 -7.23 -6.29 -11.71
N VAL A 2 -7.54 -6.30 -10.42
CA VAL A 2 -6.93 -7.23 -9.46
C VAL A 2 -7.56 -8.62 -9.61
N GLY A 3 -6.75 -9.64 -9.87
CA GLY A 3 -7.25 -11.00 -10.01
C GLY A 3 -7.69 -11.59 -8.67
N ASP A 4 -8.84 -12.29 -8.65
CA ASP A 4 -9.42 -12.87 -7.42
C ASP A 4 -8.44 -13.80 -6.68
N LYS A 5 -7.63 -14.57 -7.42
CA LYS A 5 -6.60 -15.45 -6.84
C LYS A 5 -5.53 -14.65 -6.08
N GLU A 6 -5.14 -13.50 -6.63
CA GLU A 6 -4.11 -12.65 -6.02
C GLU A 6 -4.64 -11.93 -4.79
N LEU A 7 -5.88 -11.43 -4.86
CA LEU A 7 -6.55 -10.83 -3.71
C LEU A 7 -6.67 -11.85 -2.57
N ARG A 8 -7.13 -13.07 -2.86
CA ARG A 8 -7.23 -14.15 -1.86
C ARG A 8 -5.87 -14.47 -1.25
N ARG A 9 -4.83 -14.61 -2.08
CA ARG A 9 -3.46 -14.85 -1.62
C ARG A 9 -2.98 -13.74 -0.68
N ALA A 10 -3.16 -12.47 -1.06
CA ALA A 10 -2.75 -11.33 -0.25
C ALA A 10 -3.50 -11.28 1.10
N LYS A 11 -4.81 -11.56 1.11
CA LYS A 11 -5.61 -11.67 2.35
C LYS A 11 -5.05 -12.73 3.28
N THR A 12 -4.82 -13.94 2.78
CA THR A 12 -4.27 -15.05 3.57
C THR A 12 -2.88 -14.71 4.11
N GLN A 13 -2.02 -14.11 3.30
CA GLN A 13 -0.69 -13.68 3.75
C GLN A 13 -0.76 -12.65 4.89
N LEU A 14 -1.64 -11.65 4.77
CA LEU A 14 -1.82 -10.63 5.80
C LEU A 14 -2.40 -11.21 7.09
N GLN A 15 -3.39 -12.09 6.99
CA GLN A 15 -3.96 -12.80 8.15
C GLN A 15 -2.92 -13.66 8.87
N SER A 16 -2.11 -14.43 8.13
CA SER A 16 -1.03 -15.22 8.72
C SER A 16 0.00 -14.36 9.44
N MET A 17 0.46 -13.27 8.82
CA MET A 17 1.41 -12.35 9.43
C MET A 17 0.85 -11.73 10.72
N LEU A 18 -0.43 -11.34 10.73
CA LEU A 18 -1.10 -10.82 11.92
C LEU A 18 -1.05 -11.83 13.08
N LEU A 19 -1.44 -13.08 12.82
CA LEU A 19 -1.50 -14.13 13.85
C LEU A 19 -0.10 -14.52 14.35
N MET A 20 0.88 -14.64 13.45
CA MET A 20 2.27 -14.95 13.82
C MET A 20 2.89 -13.87 14.71
N ASN A 21 2.62 -12.59 14.42
CA ASN A 21 3.11 -11.49 15.24
C ASN A 21 2.58 -11.53 16.68
N LEU A 22 1.43 -12.17 16.91
CA LEU A 22 0.84 -12.30 18.24
C LEU A 22 1.48 -13.41 19.09
N GLU A 23 2.37 -14.22 18.52
CA GLU A 23 3.13 -15.24 19.27
C GLU A 23 4.24 -14.59 20.11
N ALA A 24 4.71 -13.40 19.71
CA ALA A 24 5.77 -12.68 20.39
C ALA A 24 5.20 -11.65 21.41
N ARG A 25 5.38 -11.92 22.71
CA ARG A 25 4.89 -11.04 23.79
C ARG A 25 5.32 -9.57 23.69
N PRO A 26 6.56 -9.22 23.28
CA PRO A 26 6.95 -7.83 23.07
C PRO A 26 6.15 -7.15 21.95
N VAL A 27 5.89 -7.87 20.86
CA VAL A 27 5.12 -7.36 19.71
C VAL A 27 3.66 -7.11 20.11
N VAL A 28 3.08 -8.03 20.90
CA VAL A 28 1.73 -7.84 21.46
C VAL A 28 1.66 -6.59 22.34
N PHE A 29 2.66 -6.37 23.19
CA PHE A 29 2.69 -5.18 24.05
C PHE A 29 2.76 -3.89 23.24
N GLU A 30 3.65 -3.84 22.24
CA GLU A 30 3.76 -2.69 21.34
C GLU A 30 2.46 -2.43 20.59
N ASP A 31 1.80 -3.48 20.08
CA ASP A 31 0.52 -3.37 19.39
C ASP A 31 -0.57 -2.79 20.31
N VAL A 32 -0.68 -3.27 21.55
CA VAL A 32 -1.62 -2.71 22.55
C VAL A 32 -1.33 -1.23 22.78
N ALA A 33 -0.08 -0.87 23.01
CA ALA A 33 0.31 0.51 23.27
C ALA A 33 -0.03 1.43 22.09
N ARG A 34 0.32 1.03 20.85
CA ARG A 34 0.03 1.82 19.65
C ARG A 34 -1.48 1.99 19.43
N GLN A 35 -2.28 0.94 19.61
CA GLN A 35 -3.72 1.04 19.45
C GLN A 35 -4.36 1.95 20.48
N VAL A 36 -3.99 1.82 21.76
CA VAL A 36 -4.51 2.69 22.82
C VAL A 36 -4.10 4.14 22.58
N LEU A 37 -2.85 4.40 22.16
CA LEU A 37 -2.39 5.77 21.86
C LEU A 37 -3.07 6.38 20.63
N ALA A 38 -3.31 5.60 19.57
CA ALA A 38 -3.87 6.11 18.32
C ALA A 38 -5.40 6.18 18.31
N THR A 39 -6.08 5.22 18.94
CA THR A 39 -7.54 5.05 18.86
C THR A 39 -8.25 5.07 20.21
N GLY A 40 -7.54 5.14 21.33
CA GLY A 40 -8.11 5.16 22.68
C GLY A 40 -8.56 3.79 23.19
N GLU A 41 -8.65 2.78 22.33
CA GLU A 41 -9.04 1.41 22.67
C GLU A 41 -8.13 0.38 21.99
N ARG A 42 -8.09 -0.83 22.56
CA ARG A 42 -7.47 -2.00 21.92
C ARG A 42 -8.55 -2.80 21.20
N LYS A 43 -8.41 -2.96 19.89
CA LYS A 43 -9.22 -3.88 19.09
C LYS A 43 -8.62 -5.28 19.14
N LYS A 44 -9.46 -6.29 19.28
CA LYS A 44 -9.00 -7.67 19.30
C LYS A 44 -8.62 -8.15 17.89
N PRO A 45 -7.74 -9.16 17.76
CA PRO A 45 -7.33 -9.68 16.46
C PRO A 45 -8.49 -10.09 15.54
N GLU A 46 -9.59 -10.60 16.10
CA GLU A 46 -10.76 -11.04 15.35
C GLU A 46 -11.43 -9.90 14.57
N TYR A 47 -11.37 -8.67 15.11
CA TYR A 47 -11.84 -7.49 14.40
C TYR A 47 -11.08 -7.29 13.08
N PHE A 48 -9.75 -7.39 13.14
CA PHE A 48 -8.90 -7.21 11.96
C PHE A 48 -9.02 -8.37 10.99
N MET A 49 -9.15 -9.60 11.48
CA MET A 49 -9.42 -10.78 10.64
C MET A 49 -10.68 -10.59 9.79
N ASN A 50 -11.77 -10.16 10.43
CA ASN A 50 -13.04 -9.87 9.74
C ASN A 50 -12.91 -8.69 8.78
N ALA A 51 -12.20 -7.62 9.18
CA ALA A 51 -11.97 -6.48 8.31
C ALA A 51 -11.19 -6.85 7.05
N ILE A 52 -10.16 -7.70 7.17
CA ILE A 52 -9.37 -8.20 6.03
C ILE A 52 -10.23 -9.08 5.11
N GLU A 53 -11.04 -9.97 5.69
CA GLU A 53 -11.89 -10.87 4.91
C GLU A 53 -12.91 -10.10 4.06
N ASN A 54 -13.46 -9.01 4.59
CA ASN A 54 -14.46 -8.19 3.92
C ASN A 54 -13.90 -7.29 2.81
N VAL A 55 -12.58 -7.20 2.62
CA VAL A 55 -11.98 -6.38 1.56
C VAL A 55 -12.35 -6.92 0.18
N THR A 56 -12.83 -6.08 -0.73
CA THR A 56 -13.16 -6.50 -2.10
C THR A 56 -12.15 -5.97 -3.12
N SER A 57 -12.12 -6.53 -4.35
CA SER A 57 -11.29 -6.01 -5.44
C SER A 57 -11.60 -4.53 -5.74
N LYS A 58 -12.87 -4.13 -5.62
CA LYS A 58 -13.31 -2.74 -5.79
C LYS A 58 -12.72 -1.81 -4.74
N ASP A 59 -12.56 -2.27 -3.50
CA ASP A 59 -11.92 -1.48 -2.44
C ASP A 59 -10.45 -1.22 -2.76
N ILE A 60 -9.75 -2.23 -3.29
CA ILE A 60 -8.36 -2.09 -3.71
C ILE A 60 -8.24 -1.10 -4.86
N GLU A 61 -9.07 -1.23 -5.90
CA GLU A 61 -9.08 -0.32 -7.05
C GLU A 61 -9.36 1.12 -6.60
N ARG A 62 -10.37 1.34 -5.75
CA ARG A 62 -10.72 2.65 -5.18
C ARG A 62 -9.57 3.27 -4.40
N ILE A 63 -8.89 2.49 -3.55
CA ILE A 63 -7.77 3.00 -2.74
C ILE A 63 -6.56 3.29 -3.62
N ALA A 64 -6.26 2.43 -4.59
CA ALA A 64 -5.17 2.64 -5.55
C ALA A 64 -5.37 3.94 -6.33
N GLU A 65 -6.58 4.17 -6.87
CA GLU A 65 -6.89 5.42 -7.56
C GLU A 65 -6.74 6.65 -6.64
N ARG A 66 -7.22 6.57 -5.40
CA ARG A 66 -7.09 7.67 -4.43
C ARG A 66 -5.62 7.97 -4.12
N MET A 67 -4.81 6.94 -3.92
CA MET A 67 -3.39 7.08 -3.59
C MET A 67 -2.60 7.66 -4.77
N LEU A 68 -2.81 7.13 -5.98
CA LEU A 68 -2.09 7.57 -7.18
C LEU A 68 -2.46 9.00 -7.62
N ARG A 69 -3.64 9.50 -7.24
CA ARG A 69 -4.05 10.90 -7.50
C ARG A 69 -3.37 11.92 -6.60
N SER A 70 -2.81 11.50 -5.46
CA SER A 70 -2.14 12.42 -4.55
C SER A 70 -0.79 12.86 -5.09
N GLN A 71 -0.29 14.03 -4.66
CA GLN A 71 1.02 14.50 -5.09
C GLN A 71 2.10 13.53 -4.62
N PRO A 72 2.94 12.99 -5.52
CA PRO A 72 3.95 12.02 -5.14
C PRO A 72 5.09 12.68 -4.37
N SER A 73 5.69 11.93 -3.44
CA SER A 73 6.93 12.32 -2.75
C SER A 73 8.09 11.52 -3.34
N ILE A 74 9.10 12.21 -3.87
CA ILE A 74 10.30 11.59 -4.47
C ILE A 74 11.51 11.89 -3.61
N ALA A 75 12.28 10.86 -3.28
CA ALA A 75 13.59 10.97 -2.63
C ALA A 75 14.63 10.24 -3.49
N ALA A 76 15.76 10.89 -3.76
CA ALA A 76 16.85 10.32 -4.56
C ALA A 76 18.22 10.69 -3.98
N ARG A 77 19.21 9.84 -4.25
CA ARG A 77 20.59 10.02 -3.77
C ARG A 77 21.59 9.49 -4.82
N GLY A 78 22.66 10.24 -5.06
CA GLY A 78 23.71 9.91 -6.03
C GLY A 78 23.66 10.80 -7.27
N ASP A 79 24.00 10.24 -8.44
CA ASP A 79 23.85 10.94 -9.73
C ASP A 79 22.38 10.97 -10.15
N VAL A 80 21.76 12.14 -9.99
CA VAL A 80 20.32 12.37 -10.20
C VAL A 80 19.99 12.99 -11.56
N ASN A 81 20.99 13.16 -12.45
CA ASN A 81 20.81 13.87 -13.72
C ASN A 81 19.84 13.18 -14.70
N LYS A 82 19.53 11.90 -14.48
CA LYS A 82 18.60 11.11 -15.31
C LYS A 82 17.20 10.99 -14.71
N LEU A 83 16.95 11.60 -13.55
CA LEU A 83 15.63 11.54 -12.95
C LEU A 83 14.65 12.43 -13.71
N PRO A 84 13.43 11.93 -13.98
CA PRO A 84 12.36 12.76 -14.51
C PRO A 84 11.98 13.84 -13.50
N GLU A 85 11.47 14.95 -14.00
CA GLU A 85 10.95 16.01 -13.15
C GLU A 85 9.73 15.50 -12.37
N LEU A 86 9.49 16.08 -11.19
CA LEU A 86 8.35 15.69 -10.34
C LEU A 86 7.01 15.79 -11.09
N THR A 87 6.89 16.77 -11.98
CA THR A 87 5.71 16.98 -12.83
C THR A 87 5.50 15.82 -13.80
N ASP A 88 6.57 15.29 -14.38
CA ASP A 88 6.52 14.17 -15.32
C ASP A 88 6.08 12.90 -14.60
N VAL A 89 6.62 12.67 -13.39
CA VAL A 89 6.22 11.54 -12.54
C VAL A 89 4.77 11.65 -12.13
N GLN A 90 4.32 12.83 -11.70
CA GLN A 90 2.93 13.06 -11.33
C GLN A 90 1.99 12.84 -12.53
N ALA A 91 2.36 13.33 -13.72
CA ALA A 91 1.58 13.10 -14.94
C ALA A 91 1.49 11.61 -15.29
N ALA A 92 2.60 10.87 -15.19
CA ALA A 92 2.61 9.44 -15.46
C ALA A 92 1.78 8.62 -14.46
N LEU A 93 1.73 9.00 -13.18
CA LEU A 93 0.90 8.30 -12.18
C LEU A 93 -0.60 8.54 -12.38
N LEU A 94 -0.98 9.65 -13.02
CA LEU A 94 -2.36 9.95 -13.39
C LEU A 94 -2.78 9.31 -14.72
N ASP A 95 -1.81 8.98 -15.59
CA ASP A 95 -2.06 8.28 -16.84
C ASP A 95 -2.38 6.80 -16.59
N LYS A 96 -3.45 6.31 -17.21
CA LYS A 96 -3.88 4.90 -17.09
C LYS A 96 -2.85 3.93 -17.69
N ASP A 97 -2.08 4.40 -18.67
CA ASP A 97 -1.01 3.61 -19.30
C ASP A 97 0.35 3.80 -18.61
N GLY A 98 0.46 4.70 -17.62
CA GLY A 98 1.71 4.96 -16.89
C GLY A 98 2.85 5.52 -17.75
N LYS A 99 2.53 6.19 -18.87
CA LYS A 99 3.55 6.68 -19.81
C LYS A 99 4.10 8.02 -19.33
N LEU A 100 5.41 8.09 -19.17
CA LEU A 100 6.11 9.36 -18.99
C LEU A 100 6.07 10.16 -20.30
N SER A 101 5.57 11.40 -20.26
CA SER A 101 5.57 12.29 -21.42
C SER A 101 7.00 12.75 -21.72
N SER A 102 7.68 12.00 -22.58
CA SER A 102 8.81 12.42 -23.43
C SER A 102 10.05 13.04 -22.75
N ARG A 103 11.03 12.18 -22.44
CA ARG A 103 12.45 12.34 -22.83
C ARG A 103 13.32 11.08 -22.74
N GLY A 104 12.75 9.95 -22.34
CA GLY A 104 13.41 8.64 -22.40
C GLY A 104 12.38 7.53 -22.19
N ARG A 105 12.51 6.42 -22.92
CA ARG A 105 11.60 5.26 -22.84
C ARG A 105 11.72 4.56 -21.48
N LEU A 106 11.07 5.08 -20.45
CA LEU A 106 10.88 4.42 -19.16
C LEU A 106 9.38 4.19 -18.96
N SER A 107 8.98 2.91 -18.94
CA SER A 107 7.64 2.48 -18.52
C SER A 107 7.70 2.18 -17.03
N LEU A 108 6.83 2.80 -16.23
CA LEU A 108 6.77 2.59 -14.77
C LEU A 108 6.02 1.31 -14.39
N PHE A 109 5.14 0.84 -15.25
CA PHE A 109 4.42 -0.42 -15.07
C PHE A 109 4.82 -1.38 -16.19
N ARG A 110 5.15 -2.62 -15.83
CA ARG A 110 5.57 -3.70 -16.72
C ARG A 110 4.67 -4.90 -16.49
#